data_AF-A0A452C5X1-F1
#
_entry.id   AF-A0A452C5X1-F1
#
_cell.length_a   1.000
_cell.length_b   1.000
_cell.length_c   1.000
_cell.angle_alpha   90.00
_cell.angle_beta   90.00
_cell.angle_gamma   90.00
#
_symmetry.space_group_name_H-M   'P 1'
#
loop_
_entity.id
_entity.type
_entity.pdbx_description
1 polymer ?
#
loop_
_entity_poly.entity_id
_entity_poly.type
_entity_poly.pdbx_seq_one_letter_code
_entity_poly.pdbx_strand_id
1 'polypeptide(L)'
;MNDALHRPGHRGGHRVRGAAAVTDGNEVAKAQQAAPGGAAPTIFSRILDRSLPADILYEDQQCLVFRDVAPQAPVHFLVIPKKPIPRISQAEEEDQQLLGHLLLVAKKTAKAEGLGDGYRLAPFQ
;
A
#
# COMPACT_ATOMS: atom_id res chain seq x y z
N MET A 1 -32.92 -28.39 63.70
CA MET A 1 -32.81 -29.26 62.51
C MET A 1 -31.75 -28.67 61.60
N ASN A 2 -30.67 -29.44 61.38
CA ASN A 2 -29.79 -29.55 60.21
C ASN A 2 -29.59 -28.36 59.27
N ASP A 3 -28.46 -28.15 58.61
CA ASP A 3 -27.07 -28.62 58.62
C ASP A 3 -26.48 -28.01 57.33
N ALA A 4 -25.15 -27.92 57.24
CA ALA A 4 -24.37 -27.84 55.99
C ALA A 4 -24.44 -26.56 55.10
N LEU A 5 -23.41 -26.03 54.44
CA LEU A 5 -21.93 -26.06 54.47
C LEU A 5 -21.47 -25.37 53.14
N HIS A 6 -20.29 -24.72 53.16
CA HIS A 6 -19.35 -24.52 52.04
C HIS A 6 -19.52 -23.41 50.97
N ARG A 7 -18.55 -22.47 50.96
CA ARG A 7 -17.88 -21.89 49.77
C ARG A 7 -16.67 -22.79 49.38
N PRO A 8 -15.87 -22.51 48.33
CA PRO A 8 -16.12 -22.18 46.91
C PRO A 8 -15.40 -23.18 45.96
N GLY A 9 -15.62 -23.09 44.64
CA GLY A 9 -14.88 -23.88 43.64
C GLY A 9 -14.73 -23.16 42.29
N HIS A 10 -13.56 -22.58 42.04
CA HIS A 10 -13.08 -22.20 40.71
C HIS A 10 -12.57 -23.43 39.96
N ARG A 11 -13.03 -23.67 38.73
CA ARG A 11 -12.29 -24.41 37.69
C ARG A 11 -12.80 -24.03 36.30
N GLY A 12 -11.85 -23.77 35.40
CA GLY A 12 -12.08 -23.21 34.07
C GLY A 12 -12.25 -24.21 32.93
N GLY A 13 -12.14 -23.66 31.72
CA GLY A 13 -12.30 -24.30 30.40
C GLY A 13 -13.34 -23.50 29.59
N HIS A 14 -13.17 -23.12 28.32
CA HIS A 14 -12.22 -23.47 27.29
C HIS A 14 -12.27 -22.35 26.22
N ARG A 15 -11.13 -22.06 25.58
CA ARG A 15 -10.95 -20.99 24.59
C ARG A 15 -11.11 -21.58 23.19
N VAL A 16 -12.06 -21.12 22.37
CA VAL A 16 -11.92 -21.22 20.89
C VAL A 16 -12.57 -20.02 20.19
N ARG A 17 -11.84 -19.56 19.17
CA ARG A 17 -11.91 -18.33 18.36
C ARG A 17 -13.15 -18.25 17.45
N GLY A 18 -13.53 -17.01 17.14
CA GLY A 18 -14.41 -16.67 16.02
C GLY A 18 -14.57 -15.16 15.85
N ALA A 19 -13.47 -14.41 15.81
CA ALA A 19 -13.53 -12.99 15.46
C ALA A 19 -13.60 -12.86 13.94
N ALA A 20 -14.63 -12.15 13.50
CA ALA A 20 -15.01 -11.87 12.13
C ALA A 20 -13.82 -11.50 11.24
N ALA A 21 -13.87 -12.01 10.01
CA ALA A 21 -13.05 -11.54 8.91
C ALA A 21 -13.25 -10.02 8.74
N VAL A 22 -12.20 -9.25 9.03
CA VAL A 22 -12.14 -7.83 8.71
C VAL A 22 -11.61 -7.74 7.28
N THR A 23 -12.52 -7.59 6.32
CA THR A 23 -12.21 -7.08 4.99
C THR A 23 -11.95 -5.57 5.12
N ASP A 24 -10.70 -5.18 5.35
CA ASP A 24 -10.32 -3.78 5.58
C ASP A 24 -10.29 -3.02 4.24
N GLY A 25 -11.46 -2.56 3.78
CA GLY A 25 -11.61 -1.58 2.68
C GLY A 25 -11.11 -0.18 3.06
N ASN A 26 -9.99 -0.11 3.76
CA ASN A 26 -9.48 1.06 4.49
C ASN A 26 -8.07 1.45 4.02
N GLU A 27 -7.50 0.70 3.08
CA GLU A 27 -6.19 0.98 2.51
C GLU A 27 -6.18 2.30 1.75
N VAL A 28 -7.26 2.58 0.99
CA VAL A 28 -7.46 3.85 0.26
C VAL A 28 -7.59 5.03 1.22
N ALA A 29 -8.34 4.87 2.30
CA ALA A 29 -8.52 5.91 3.31
C ALA A 29 -7.23 6.24 4.07
N LYS A 30 -6.39 5.23 4.34
CA LYS A 30 -5.07 5.40 4.97
C LYS A 30 -4.08 6.13 4.05
N ALA A 31 -4.17 5.91 2.73
CA ALA A 31 -3.35 6.62 1.76
C ALA A 31 -3.71 8.12 1.69
N GLN A 32 -5.00 8.46 1.72
CA GLN A 32 -5.49 9.84 1.69
C GLN A 32 -5.16 10.65 2.96
N GLN A 33 -5.00 9.99 4.10
CA GLN A 33 -4.75 10.62 5.41
C GLN A 33 -3.27 10.83 5.74
N ALA A 34 -2.33 10.45 4.87
CA ALA A 34 -0.92 10.76 5.08
C ALA A 34 -0.68 12.28 4.94
N ALA A 35 -0.55 12.95 6.09
CA ALA A 35 -0.28 14.38 6.19
C ALA A 35 1.09 14.77 5.58
N PRO A 36 1.28 16.04 5.15
CA PRO A 36 2.56 16.53 4.65
C PRO A 36 3.52 16.77 5.82
N GLY A 37 4.68 16.12 5.82
CA GLY A 37 5.69 16.24 6.87
C GLY A 37 5.68 15.02 7.80
N GLY A 38 6.75 14.22 7.72
CA GLY A 38 6.78 12.82 8.13
C GLY A 38 6.40 12.49 9.58
N ALA A 39 5.91 11.26 9.78
CA ALA A 39 6.14 10.46 11.00
C ALA A 39 5.71 8.97 10.87
N ALA A 40 4.86 8.60 9.92
CA ALA A 40 4.50 7.19 9.70
C ALA A 40 4.90 6.73 8.30
N PRO A 41 5.64 5.61 8.14
CA PRO A 41 5.97 5.06 6.83
C PRO A 41 4.66 4.70 6.12
N THR A 42 4.47 5.25 4.93
CA THR A 42 3.33 4.90 4.07
C THR A 42 3.43 3.43 3.66
N ILE A 43 2.32 2.86 3.19
CA ILE A 43 2.35 1.52 2.59
C ILE A 43 3.39 1.44 1.45
N PHE A 44 3.57 2.53 0.69
CA PHE A 44 4.58 2.63 -0.35
C PHE A 44 6.02 2.62 0.21
N SER A 45 6.24 3.25 1.37
CA SER A 45 7.54 3.21 2.04
C SER A 45 7.91 1.77 2.43
N ARG A 46 6.91 0.99 2.86
CA ARG A 46 7.06 -0.43 3.20
C ARG A 46 7.28 -1.33 1.98
N ILE A 47 6.79 -0.93 0.81
CA ILE A 47 7.07 -1.62 -0.45
C ILE A 47 8.51 -1.31 -0.90
N LEU A 48 8.94 -0.05 -0.77
CA LEU A 48 10.30 0.38 -1.08
C LEU A 48 11.36 -0.33 -0.21
N ASP A 49 11.10 -0.46 1.10
CA ASP A 49 12.00 -1.13 2.05
C ASP A 49 11.89 -2.67 2.07
N ARG A 50 11.01 -3.23 1.23
CA ARG A 50 10.74 -4.69 1.10
C ARG A 50 10.10 -5.35 2.32
N SER A 51 9.58 -4.57 3.27
CA SER A 51 8.80 -5.11 4.39
C SER A 51 7.41 -5.61 3.95
N LEU A 52 6.88 -5.10 2.85
CA LEU A 52 5.68 -5.62 2.19
C LEU A 52 6.02 -6.20 0.81
N PRO A 53 5.57 -7.43 0.49
CA PRO A 53 5.78 -8.01 -0.83
C PRO A 53 4.97 -7.25 -1.88
N ALA A 54 5.58 -6.98 -3.02
CA ALA A 54 4.94 -6.42 -4.20
C ALA A 54 5.49 -7.11 -5.45
N ASP A 55 4.66 -7.26 -6.49
CA ASP A 55 5.10 -7.76 -7.78
C ASP A 55 5.78 -6.63 -8.56
N ILE A 56 7.11 -6.65 -8.55
CA ILE A 56 7.95 -5.56 -9.07
C ILE A 56 8.25 -5.81 -10.55
N LEU A 57 7.86 -4.84 -11.38
CA LEU A 57 8.07 -4.88 -12.83
C LEU A 57 9.37 -4.19 -13.23
N TYR A 58 9.77 -3.15 -12.49
CA TYR A 58 10.96 -2.36 -12.77
C TYR A 58 11.44 -1.63 -11.52
N GLU A 59 12.76 -1.44 -11.39
CA GLU A 59 13.35 -0.62 -10.34
C GLU A 59 14.65 0.00 -10.83
N ASP A 60 14.90 1.25 -10.43
CA ASP A 60 16.21 1.89 -10.56
C ASP A 60 16.55 2.75 -9.32
N GLN A 61 17.51 3.65 -9.46
CA GLN A 61 17.95 4.53 -8.37
C GLN A 61 16.91 5.59 -7.99
N GLN A 62 15.99 5.93 -8.88
CA GLN A 62 15.05 7.05 -8.72
C GLN A 62 13.61 6.58 -8.49
N CYS A 63 13.21 5.42 -8.99
CA CYS A 63 11.82 4.95 -8.91
C CYS A 63 11.68 3.44 -8.75
N LEU A 64 10.45 3.02 -8.42
CA LEU A 64 10.00 1.64 -8.36
C LEU A 64 8.68 1.50 -9.11
N VAL A 65 8.52 0.40 -9.84
CA VAL A 65 7.29 0.04 -10.53
C VAL A 65 6.82 -1.33 -10.07
N PHE A 66 5.55 -1.42 -9.66
CA PHE A 66 4.96 -2.66 -9.19
C PHE A 66 3.48 -2.73 -9.55
N ARG A 67 2.93 -3.95 -9.63
CA ARG A 67 1.50 -4.15 -9.90
C ARG A 67 0.64 -3.66 -8.74
N ASP A 68 -0.49 -3.06 -9.06
CA ASP A 68 -1.48 -2.69 -8.06
C ASP A 68 -2.12 -3.96 -7.47
N VAL A 69 -2.32 -3.99 -6.15
CA VAL A 69 -3.00 -5.08 -5.44
C VAL A 69 -4.52 -5.06 -5.65
N ALA A 70 -5.08 -3.89 -5.98
CA ALA A 70 -6.50 -3.67 -6.27
C ALA A 70 -6.67 -3.10 -7.70
N PRO A 71 -6.31 -3.88 -8.75
CA PRO A 71 -6.27 -3.38 -10.12
C PRO A 71 -7.65 -2.97 -10.64
N GLN A 72 -7.72 -1.81 -11.27
CA GLN A 72 -8.95 -1.29 -11.92
C GLN A 72 -9.03 -1.62 -13.42
N ALA A 73 -8.00 -2.28 -13.95
CA ALA A 73 -7.87 -2.70 -15.34
C ALA A 73 -7.04 -4.00 -15.42
N PRO A 74 -7.10 -4.76 -16.53
CA PRO A 74 -6.32 -6.00 -16.70
C PRO A 74 -4.82 -5.81 -16.49
N VAL A 75 -4.29 -4.64 -16.90
CA VAL A 75 -2.94 -4.20 -16.57
C VAL A 75 -3.06 -2.90 -15.79
N HIS A 76 -2.71 -2.96 -14.50
CA HIS A 76 -2.65 -1.80 -13.62
C HIS A 76 -1.39 -1.89 -12.75
N PHE A 77 -0.50 -0.91 -12.90
CA PHE A 77 0.74 -0.82 -12.14
C PHE A 77 0.99 0.62 -11.73
N LEU A 78 1.72 0.79 -10.63
CA LEU A 78 2.06 2.07 -10.05
C LEU A 78 3.55 2.35 -10.29
N VAL A 79 3.86 3.58 -10.68
CA VAL A 79 5.24 4.10 -10.78
C VAL A 79 5.42 5.12 -9.68
N ILE A 80 6.25 4.82 -8.69
CA ILE A 80 6.47 5.69 -7.53
C ILE A 80 7.92 6.18 -7.46
N PRO A 81 8.15 7.45 -7.08
CA PRO A 81 9.50 7.92 -6.79
C PRO A 81 10.03 7.31 -5.48
N LYS A 82 11.34 7.09 -5.41
CA LYS A 82 12.03 6.79 -4.15
C LYS A 82 12.15 8.03 -3.25
N LYS A 83 12.19 9.23 -3.84
CA LYS A 83 12.05 10.49 -3.11
C LYS A 83 10.64 10.57 -2.53
N PRO A 84 10.46 10.85 -1.23
CA PRO A 84 9.14 10.90 -0.60
C PRO A 84 8.41 12.20 -0.94
N ILE A 85 7.79 12.26 -2.12
CA ILE A 85 6.87 13.33 -2.53
C ILE A 85 5.44 12.85 -2.23
N PRO A 86 4.73 13.41 -1.22
CA PRO A 86 3.45 12.85 -0.78
C PRO A 86 2.33 12.98 -1.82
N ARG A 87 2.36 14.04 -2.62
CA ARG A 87 1.38 14.32 -3.69
C ARG A 87 1.99 15.25 -4.73
N ILE A 88 1.47 15.23 -5.96
CA ILE A 88 2.02 16.04 -7.06
C ILE A 88 1.96 17.55 -6.79
N SER A 89 1.00 18.02 -6.01
CA SER A 89 0.89 19.44 -5.63
C SER A 89 1.97 19.93 -4.65
N GLN A 90 2.81 19.02 -4.16
CA GLN A 90 3.95 19.29 -3.27
C GLN A 90 5.27 18.97 -3.97
N ALA A 91 5.25 18.74 -5.28
CA ALA A 91 6.47 18.66 -6.06
C ALA A 91 7.04 20.07 -6.25
N GLU A 92 8.35 20.18 -6.12
CA GLU A 92 9.08 21.43 -6.31
C GLU A 92 9.70 21.47 -7.72
N GLU A 93 10.20 22.63 -8.17
CA GLU A 93 10.82 22.74 -9.51
C GLU A 93 12.04 21.81 -9.67
N GLU A 94 12.77 21.52 -8.59
CA GLU A 94 13.87 20.56 -8.57
C GLU A 94 13.44 19.13 -8.93
N ASP A 95 12.14 18.80 -8.78
CA ASP A 95 11.60 17.48 -9.09
C ASP A 95 11.28 17.30 -10.58
N GLN A 96 11.42 18.33 -11.42
CA GLN A 96 11.08 18.28 -12.84
C GLN A 96 11.72 17.08 -13.55
N GLN A 97 13.01 16.82 -13.33
CA GLN A 97 13.72 15.71 -13.97
C GLN A 97 13.22 14.35 -13.45
N LEU A 98 12.95 14.26 -12.15
CA LEU A 98 12.42 13.05 -11.53
C LEU A 98 11.02 12.73 -12.08
N LEU A 99 10.12 13.72 -12.13
CA LEU A 99 8.77 13.54 -12.66
C LEU A 99 8.78 13.14 -14.14
N GLY A 100 9.65 13.76 -14.94
CA GLY A 100 9.87 13.34 -16.33
C GLY A 100 10.36 11.89 -16.45
N HIS A 101 11.28 11.48 -15.57
CA HIS A 101 11.76 10.10 -15.49
C HIS A 101 10.63 9.12 -15.20
N LEU A 102 9.73 9.43 -14.24
CA LEU A 102 8.58 8.56 -13.93
C LEU A 102 7.68 8.34 -15.15
N LEU A 103 7.43 9.37 -15.95
CA LEU A 103 6.61 9.26 -17.17
C LEU A 103 7.29 8.39 -18.24
N LEU A 104 8.60 8.51 -18.41
CA LEU A 104 9.36 7.70 -19.37
C LEU A 104 9.42 6.23 -18.94
N VAL A 105 9.61 5.98 -17.65
CA VAL A 105 9.56 4.63 -17.07
C VAL A 105 8.17 4.04 -17.25
N ALA A 106 7.10 4.80 -16.97
CA ALA A 106 5.72 4.34 -17.17
C ALA A 106 5.46 3.89 -18.61
N LYS A 107 5.89 4.69 -19.60
CA LYS A 107 5.80 4.33 -21.02
C LYS A 107 6.59 3.06 -21.35
N LYS A 108 7.81 2.94 -20.82
CA LYS A 108 8.69 1.77 -21.06
C LYS A 108 8.06 0.50 -20.49
N THR A 109 7.53 0.55 -19.27
CA THR A 109 6.86 -0.57 -18.63
C THR A 109 5.56 -0.92 -19.34
N ALA A 110 4.74 0.07 -19.73
CA ALA A 110 3.52 -0.17 -20.51
C ALA A 110 3.81 -0.93 -21.82
N LYS A 111 4.89 -0.56 -22.52
CA LYS A 111 5.34 -1.28 -23.72
C LYS A 111 5.77 -2.71 -23.41
N ALA A 112 6.48 -2.94 -22.31
CA ALA A 112 6.92 -4.28 -21.89
C ALA A 112 5.72 -5.18 -21.49
N GLU A 113 4.67 -4.58 -20.93
CA GLU A 113 3.40 -5.23 -20.58
C GLU A 113 2.46 -5.42 -21.78
N GLY A 114 2.88 -5.06 -23.00
CA GLY A 114 2.10 -5.29 -24.21
C GLY A 114 0.95 -4.30 -24.44
N LEU A 115 0.95 -3.12 -23.80
CA LEU A 115 -0.07 -2.08 -23.97
C LEU A 115 0.13 -1.26 -25.26
N GLY A 116 0.10 -1.94 -26.41
CA GLY A 116 0.29 -1.34 -27.74
C GLY A 116 -0.91 -0.52 -28.23
N ASP A 117 -2.12 -0.91 -27.84
CA ASP A 117 -3.37 -0.28 -28.29
C ASP A 117 -3.74 1.00 -27.51
N GLY A 118 -2.95 1.33 -26.49
CA GLY A 118 -3.11 2.52 -25.67
C GLY A 118 -3.18 2.24 -24.17
N TYR A 119 -2.97 3.29 -23.38
CA TYR A 119 -3.03 3.25 -21.92
C TYR A 119 -3.31 4.66 -21.38
N ARG A 120 -3.69 4.73 -20.10
CA ARG A 120 -3.90 5.99 -19.39
C ARG A 120 -2.89 6.14 -18.27
N LEU A 121 -2.33 7.33 -18.13
CA LEU A 121 -1.63 7.74 -16.92
C LEU A 121 -2.57 8.61 -16.08
N ALA A 122 -2.72 8.27 -14.81
CA ALA A 122 -3.53 9.03 -13.88
C ALA A 122 -2.68 9.36 -12.64
N PRO A 123 -2.72 10.62 -12.16
CA PRO A 123 -2.14 10.93 -10.86
C PRO A 123 -2.93 10.18 -9.78
N PHE A 124 -2.20 9.68 -8.78
CA PHE A 124 -2.80 9.06 -7.62
C PHE A 124 -3.57 10.12 -6.81
N GLN A 125 -4.85 9.86 -6.49
CA GLN A 125 -5.76 10.76 -5.77
C GLN A 125 -5.85 10.42 -4.28
#